data_AF-A0A1G2VDN0-F1
#
_entry.id   AF-A0A1G2VDN0-F1
#
_cell.length_a   1.000
_cell.length_b   1.000
_cell.length_c   1.000
_cell.angle_alpha   90.00
_cell.angle_beta   90.00
_cell.angle_gamma   90.00
#
_symmetry.space_group_name_H-M   'P 1'
#
loop_
_entity.id
_entity.type
_entity.pdbx_description
1 polymer ?
#
loop_
_entity_poly.entity_id
_entity_poly.type
_entity_poly.pdbx_seq_one_letter_code
_entity_poly.pdbx_strand_id
1 'polypeptide(L)'
;MRLQRQHGFTLIELLVVIAIIGILSSVVLASLNSARKKGRDARRISDVKQIQLALELYYDGSGSNEYPEEESSRVPSALAPTYISTIPVDPQTGVGYDYNNLTAGDAGCNAASAVCPSYVLGAHIEGVMPEGDIDGQISGAVFSCADSEAGAVQHEYCVRP
;
A
#
# COMPACT_ATOMS: atom_id res chain seq x y z
N MET A 1 13.22 -41.36 53.75
CA MET A 1 13.12 -40.52 52.55
C MET A 1 14.30 -40.83 51.63
N ARG A 2 14.07 -41.42 50.45
CA ARG A 2 15.13 -41.62 49.44
C ARG A 2 15.41 -40.27 48.76
N LEU A 3 16.58 -39.69 49.01
CA LEU A 3 17.09 -38.55 48.25
C LEU A 3 17.42 -39.01 46.83
N GLN A 4 16.57 -38.63 45.87
CA GLN A 4 16.87 -38.84 44.46
C GLN A 4 18.06 -37.95 44.09
N ARG A 5 19.12 -38.56 43.55
CA ARG A 5 20.27 -37.85 42.98
C ARG A 5 19.78 -36.95 41.85
N GLN A 6 19.87 -35.64 42.05
CA GLN A 6 19.63 -34.68 40.98
C GLN A 6 20.83 -34.72 40.03
N HIS A 7 20.59 -35.06 38.76
CA HIS A 7 21.58 -34.96 37.70
C HIS A 7 21.71 -33.48 37.31
N GLY A 8 22.92 -32.92 37.42
CA GLY A 8 23.23 -31.58 36.95
C GLY A 8 23.53 -31.57 35.46
N PHE A 9 23.18 -30.49 34.78
CA PHE A 9 23.55 -30.26 33.37
C PHE A 9 25.06 -30.09 33.23
N THR A 10 25.62 -30.69 32.18
CA THR A 10 27.02 -30.45 31.81
C THR A 10 27.15 -29.12 31.05
N LEU A 11 28.30 -28.45 31.17
CA LEU A 11 28.57 -27.21 30.42
C LEU A 11 28.45 -27.41 28.91
N ILE A 12 28.80 -28.60 28.41
CA ILE A 12 28.76 -28.90 26.98
C ILE A 12 27.32 -29.05 26.47
N GLU A 13 26.42 -29.62 27.28
CA GLU A 13 24.99 -29.70 26.93
C GLU A 13 24.37 -28.31 26.81
N LEU A 14 24.68 -27.40 27.74
CA LEU A 14 24.17 -26.04 27.68
C LEU A 14 24.74 -25.27 26.48
N LEU A 15 26.02 -25.47 26.16
CA LEU A 15 26.68 -24.85 25.01
C LEU A 15 26.07 -25.28 23.68
N VAL A 16 25.75 -26.57 23.51
CA VAL A 16 25.12 -27.08 22.28
C VAL A 16 23.72 -26.51 22.12
N VAL A 17 22.95 -26.37 23.21
CA VAL A 17 21.58 -25.82 23.15
C VAL A 17 21.57 -24.38 22.67
N ILE A 18 22.43 -23.52 23.22
CA ILE A 18 22.48 -22.11 22.77
C ILE A 18 22.98 -21.99 21.33
N ALA A 19 23.86 -22.88 20.88
CA ALA A 19 24.31 -22.93 19.49
C ALA A 19 23.14 -23.27 18.55
N ILE A 20 22.32 -24.26 18.88
CA ILE A 20 21.14 -24.64 18.09
C ILE A 20 20.10 -23.51 18.08
N ILE A 21 19.81 -22.90 19.24
CA ILE A 21 18.87 -21.75 19.32
C ILE A 21 19.38 -20.57 18.49
N GLY A 22 20.69 -20.30 18.51
CA GLY A 22 21.31 -19.26 17.70
C GLY A 22 21.10 -19.47 16.19
N ILE A 23 21.34 -20.70 15.71
CA ILE A 23 21.14 -21.05 14.30
C ILE A 23 19.66 -20.92 13.91
N LEU A 24 18.74 -21.53 14.67
CA LEU A 24 17.31 -21.49 14.37
C LEU A 24 16.74 -20.06 14.42
N SER A 25 17.14 -19.26 15.42
CA SER A 25 16.66 -17.88 15.56
C SER A 25 17.11 -16.97 14.41
N SER A 26 18.33 -17.15 13.89
CA SER A 26 18.83 -16.37 12.75
C SER A 26 17.98 -16.54 11.48
N VAL A 27 17.54 -17.77 11.18
CA VAL A 27 16.69 -18.09 10.01
C VAL A 27 15.30 -17.48 10.17
N VAL A 28 14.75 -17.54 11.39
CA VAL A 28 13.42 -16.97 11.70
C VAL A 28 13.41 -15.45 11.58
N LEU A 29 14.47 -14.77 12.01
CA LEU A 29 14.56 -13.30 11.90
C LEU A 29 14.62 -12.84 10.44
N ALA A 30 15.33 -13.57 9.58
CA ALA A 30 15.39 -13.27 8.15
C ALA A 30 14.02 -13.37 7.47
N SER A 31 13.22 -14.39 7.80
CA SER A 31 11.90 -14.59 7.20
C SER A 31 10.84 -13.59 7.73
N LEU A 32 10.95 -13.16 8.99
CA LEU A 32 10.02 -12.22 9.61
C LEU A 32 10.04 -10.84 8.93
N ASN A 33 11.20 -10.37 8.49
CA ASN A 33 11.31 -9.06 7.81
C ASN A 33 10.50 -9.04 6.50
N SER A 34 10.58 -10.11 5.70
CA SER A 34 9.80 -10.23 4.47
C SER A 34 8.30 -10.36 4.75
N ALA A 35 7.90 -11.08 5.79
CA ALA A 35 6.50 -11.20 6.18
C ALA A 35 5.90 -9.85 6.62
N ARG A 36 6.65 -9.04 7.37
CA ARG A 36 6.23 -7.69 7.78
C ARG A 36 6.02 -6.75 6.60
N LYS A 37 6.91 -6.79 5.59
CA LYS A 37 6.75 -6.03 4.35
C LYS A 37 5.44 -6.38 3.64
N LYS A 38 5.20 -7.67 3.40
CA LYS A 38 3.95 -8.16 2.81
C LYS A 38 2.70 -7.76 3.60
N GLY A 39 2.78 -7.74 4.93
CA GLY A 39 1.69 -7.29 5.78
C GLY A 39 1.37 -5.80 5.63
N ARG A 40 2.39 -4.94 5.49
CA ARG A 40 2.20 -3.51 5.21
C ARG A 40 1.65 -3.27 3.80
N ASP A 41 2.14 -4.01 2.81
CA ASP A 41 1.63 -3.89 1.43
C ASP A 41 0.17 -4.32 1.34
N ALA A 42 -0.22 -5.42 1.99
CA ALA A 42 -1.62 -5.85 2.07
C ALA A 42 -2.51 -4.78 2.74
N ARG A 43 -1.98 -4.08 3.75
CA ARG A 43 -2.68 -2.97 4.40
C ARG A 43 -2.86 -1.78 3.43
N ARG A 44 -1.79 -1.35 2.75
CA ARG A 44 -1.84 -0.27 1.74
C ARG A 44 -2.85 -0.55 0.64
N ILE A 45 -2.87 -1.76 0.10
CA ILE A 45 -3.84 -2.17 -0.94
C ILE A 45 -5.28 -2.10 -0.39
N SER A 46 -5.50 -2.56 0.83
CA SER A 46 -6.82 -2.47 1.46
C SER A 46 -7.25 -1.02 1.69
N ASP A 47 -6.33 -0.14 2.07
CA ASP A 47 -6.61 1.27 2.33
C ASP A 47 -6.94 2.01 1.03
N VAL A 48 -6.19 1.76 -0.06
CA VAL A 48 -6.50 2.27 -1.41
C VAL A 48 -7.89 1.83 -1.87
N LYS A 49 -8.26 0.57 -1.70
CA LYS A 49 -9.61 0.07 -2.06
C LYS A 49 -10.73 0.75 -1.26
N GLN A 50 -10.49 1.07 0.02
CA GLN A 50 -11.46 1.81 0.84
C GLN A 50 -11.62 3.25 0.33
N ILE A 51 -10.52 3.89 -0.07
CA ILE A 51 -10.54 5.24 -0.65
C ILE A 51 -11.24 5.23 -2.02
N GLN A 52 -10.95 4.25 -2.87
CA GLN A 52 -11.65 4.06 -4.15
C GLN A 52 -13.16 4.00 -3.93
N LEU A 53 -13.64 3.15 -3.03
CA LEU A 53 -15.07 3.07 -2.72
C LEU A 53 -15.64 4.42 -2.25
N ALA A 54 -14.89 5.15 -1.43
CA ALA A 54 -15.31 6.47 -0.97
C ALA A 54 -15.37 7.50 -2.11
N LEU A 55 -14.46 7.43 -3.09
CA LEU A 55 -14.47 8.27 -4.29
C LEU A 55 -15.70 7.98 -5.17
N GLU A 56 -16.04 6.71 -5.37
CA GLU A 56 -17.26 6.34 -6.10
C GLU A 56 -18.52 6.87 -5.39
N LEU A 57 -18.59 6.74 -4.06
CA LEU A 57 -19.69 7.30 -3.27
C LEU A 57 -19.75 8.83 -3.33
N TYR A 58 -18.60 9.50 -3.38
CA TYR A 58 -18.54 10.95 -3.57
C TYR A 58 -19.09 11.35 -4.93
N TYR A 59 -18.70 10.64 -5.99
CA TYR A 59 -19.15 10.90 -7.35
C TYR A 59 -20.68 10.78 -7.48
N ASP A 60 -21.27 9.75 -6.87
CA ASP A 60 -22.72 9.54 -6.85
C ASP A 60 -23.45 10.55 -5.94
N GLY A 61 -22.82 10.99 -4.84
CA GLY A 61 -23.43 11.82 -3.80
C GLY A 61 -23.31 13.34 -4.02
N SER A 62 -22.28 13.81 -4.73
CA SER A 62 -21.99 15.24 -4.92
C SER A 62 -22.97 15.91 -5.89
N GLY A 63 -23.57 15.14 -6.81
CA GLY A 63 -24.47 15.65 -7.83
C GLY A 63 -23.79 16.48 -8.94
N SER A 64 -22.47 16.65 -8.89
CA SER A 64 -21.68 17.34 -9.91
C SER A 64 -21.13 16.41 -11.00
N ASN A 65 -21.31 15.08 -10.87
CA ASN A 65 -20.71 14.09 -11.77
C ASN A 65 -19.19 14.28 -11.93
N GLU A 66 -18.54 14.69 -10.84
CA GLU A 66 -17.13 15.02 -10.78
C GLU A 66 -16.51 14.43 -9.52
N TYR A 67 -15.26 13.99 -9.66
CA TYR A 67 -14.43 13.59 -8.53
C TYR A 67 -13.90 14.83 -7.80
N PRO A 68 -13.55 14.73 -6.50
CA PRO A 68 -13.08 15.87 -5.74
C PRO A 68 -11.79 16.43 -6.34
N GLU A 69 -11.65 17.75 -6.39
CA GLU A 69 -10.42 18.40 -6.84
C GLU A 69 -9.24 18.05 -5.92
N GLU A 70 -8.06 17.90 -6.51
CA GLU A 70 -6.84 17.70 -5.75
C GLU A 70 -6.43 18.95 -4.96
N GLU A 71 -6.13 18.80 -3.67
CA GLU A 71 -5.61 19.92 -2.84
C GLU A 71 -4.08 19.94 -2.76
N SER A 72 -3.44 18.77 -2.89
CA SER A 72 -1.98 18.61 -2.67
C SER A 72 -1.40 17.32 -3.25
N SER A 73 -1.96 16.83 -4.35
CA SER A 73 -1.67 15.49 -4.92
C SER A 73 -1.87 14.35 -3.91
N ARG A 74 -2.77 14.56 -2.95
CA ARG A 74 -3.14 13.62 -1.88
C ARG A 74 -4.63 13.45 -1.85
N VAL A 75 -5.07 12.31 -1.29
CA VAL A 75 -6.49 12.00 -1.10
C VAL A 75 -7.21 13.20 -0.45
N PRO A 76 -8.24 13.77 -1.10
CA PRO A 76 -8.85 15.01 -0.65
C PRO A 76 -9.54 14.86 0.70
N SER A 77 -9.42 15.90 1.54
CA SER A 77 -10.06 15.95 2.85
C SER A 77 -11.59 15.89 2.76
N ALA A 78 -12.17 16.29 1.62
CA ALA A 78 -13.60 16.26 1.31
C ALA A 78 -14.25 14.86 1.40
N LEU A 79 -13.47 13.78 1.30
CA LEU A 79 -13.98 12.41 1.44
C LEU A 79 -14.38 12.08 2.88
N ALA A 80 -13.72 12.69 3.86
CA ALA A 80 -14.00 12.47 5.27
C ALA A 80 -14.71 13.68 5.91
N PRO A 81 -15.60 13.48 6.90
CA PRO A 81 -16.04 12.20 7.45
C PRO A 81 -17.22 11.57 6.70
N THR A 82 -17.71 12.20 5.62
CA THR A 82 -19.00 11.87 4.99
C THR A 82 -18.99 10.54 4.25
N TYR A 83 -17.93 10.26 3.47
CA TYR A 83 -17.81 9.08 2.61
C TYR A 83 -16.82 8.04 3.17
N ILE A 84 -15.91 8.47 4.04
CA ILE A 84 -15.01 7.62 4.82
C ILE A 84 -14.81 8.20 6.21
N SER A 85 -14.75 7.35 7.26
CA SER A 85 -14.67 7.84 8.65
C SER A 85 -13.36 8.57 8.97
N THR A 86 -12.25 8.10 8.41
CA THR A 86 -10.93 8.72 8.51
C THR A 86 -10.13 8.34 7.28
N ILE A 87 -9.39 9.29 6.69
CA ILE A 87 -8.51 8.99 5.56
C ILE A 87 -7.33 8.14 6.07
N PRO A 88 -7.14 6.91 5.57
CA PRO A 88 -6.02 6.08 5.98
C PRO A 88 -4.71 6.67 5.46
N VAL A 89 -3.63 6.40 6.19
CA VAL A 89 -2.27 6.84 5.88
C VAL A 89 -1.35 5.64 5.82
N ASP A 90 -0.23 5.80 5.11
CA ASP A 90 0.78 4.76 5.00
C ASP A 90 1.28 4.32 6.40
N PRO A 91 1.28 3.00 6.70
CA PRO A 91 1.60 2.49 8.03
C PRO A 91 3.08 2.64 8.43
N GLN A 92 3.95 3.01 7.51
CA GLN A 92 5.38 3.19 7.73
C GLN A 92 5.78 4.67 7.75
N THR A 93 5.25 5.49 6.84
CA THR A 93 5.64 6.90 6.71
C THR A 93 4.65 7.84 7.41
N GLY A 94 3.40 7.41 7.62
CA GLY A 94 2.33 8.27 8.13
C GLY A 94 1.83 9.31 7.12
N VAL A 95 2.25 9.21 5.85
CA VAL A 95 1.84 10.11 4.77
C VAL A 95 0.57 9.56 4.10
N GLY A 96 -0.34 10.43 3.67
CA GLY A 96 -1.55 10.03 2.94
C GLY A 96 -1.22 9.47 1.55
N TYR A 97 -2.17 8.77 0.94
CA TYR A 97 -2.02 8.21 -0.40
C TYR A 97 -2.06 9.29 -1.49
N ASP A 98 -1.42 9.01 -2.61
CA ASP A 98 -1.33 9.94 -3.74
C ASP A 98 -2.63 9.92 -4.54
N TYR A 99 -3.13 11.09 -4.90
CA TYR A 99 -4.39 11.24 -5.64
C TYR A 99 -4.29 12.41 -6.60
N ASN A 100 -4.82 12.22 -7.81
CA ASN A 100 -4.94 13.27 -8.82
C ASN A 100 -6.27 13.08 -9.57
N ASN A 101 -7.08 14.13 -9.64
CA ASN A 101 -8.27 14.13 -10.50
C ASN A 101 -7.85 14.52 -11.92
N LEU A 102 -8.26 13.73 -12.92
CA LEU A 102 -7.91 14.02 -14.30
C LEU A 102 -8.81 15.15 -14.84
N THR A 103 -8.21 16.06 -15.60
CA THR A 103 -8.86 17.25 -16.14
C THR A 103 -8.87 17.24 -17.68
N ALA A 104 -9.56 18.22 -18.27
CA ALA A 104 -9.61 18.39 -19.72
C ALA A 104 -8.20 18.66 -20.29
N GLY A 105 -7.57 17.64 -20.86
CA GLY A 105 -6.21 17.70 -21.41
C GLY A 105 -5.30 16.58 -20.93
N ASP A 106 -5.66 15.88 -19.85
CA ASP A 106 -4.90 14.74 -19.35
C ASP A 106 -5.13 13.48 -20.20
N ALA A 107 -4.13 12.60 -20.26
CA ALA A 107 -4.27 11.32 -20.95
C ALA A 107 -5.41 10.50 -20.32
N GLY A 108 -6.34 10.00 -21.14
CA GLY A 108 -7.55 9.33 -20.67
C GLY A 108 -8.77 10.24 -20.54
N CYS A 109 -8.62 11.56 -20.70
CA CYS A 109 -9.73 12.51 -20.80
C CYS A 109 -9.88 13.04 -22.22
N ASN A 110 -11.12 13.14 -22.71
CA ASN A 110 -11.40 13.78 -23.99
C ASN A 110 -11.16 15.29 -23.87
N ALA A 111 -10.20 15.85 -24.62
CA ALA A 111 -9.88 17.28 -24.62
C ALA A 111 -11.07 18.20 -25.01
N ALA A 112 -12.12 17.64 -25.61
CA ALA A 112 -13.35 18.36 -25.97
C ALA A 112 -14.43 18.33 -24.87
N SER A 113 -14.25 17.58 -23.78
CA SER A 113 -15.17 17.48 -22.66
C SER A 113 -14.73 18.39 -21.53
N ALA A 114 -15.60 19.30 -21.08
CA ALA A 114 -15.31 20.17 -19.94
C ALA A 114 -15.23 19.38 -18.62
N VAL A 115 -15.83 18.19 -18.57
CA VAL A 115 -15.88 17.30 -17.42
C VAL A 115 -15.14 16.01 -17.75
N CYS A 116 -14.20 15.61 -16.91
CA CYS A 116 -13.57 14.29 -16.96
C CYS A 116 -13.85 13.52 -15.67
N PRO A 117 -14.74 12.51 -15.70
CA PRO A 117 -15.04 11.69 -14.53
C PRO A 117 -13.97 10.61 -14.37
N SER A 118 -12.72 11.00 -14.17
CA SER A 118 -11.62 10.06 -13.95
C SER A 118 -10.62 10.60 -12.95
N TYR A 119 -9.94 9.70 -12.25
CA TYR A 119 -8.91 10.01 -11.27
C TYR A 119 -7.84 8.93 -11.30
N VAL A 120 -6.71 9.24 -10.69
CA VAL A 120 -5.61 8.32 -10.44
C VAL A 120 -5.37 8.29 -8.93
N LEU A 121 -5.40 7.10 -8.34
CA LEU A 121 -5.12 6.86 -6.93
C LEU A 121 -3.95 5.90 -6.80
N GLY A 122 -2.93 6.28 -6.03
CA GLY A 122 -1.67 5.54 -5.93
C GLY A 122 -1.22 5.27 -4.50
N ALA A 123 -0.59 4.12 -4.28
CA ALA A 123 0.15 3.81 -3.05
C ALA A 123 1.54 3.24 -3.35
N HIS A 124 2.54 3.68 -2.58
CA HIS A 124 3.88 3.13 -2.67
C HIS A 124 4.01 1.81 -1.88
N ILE A 125 4.24 0.69 -2.57
CA ILE A 125 4.43 -0.65 -1.99
C ILE A 125 5.92 -1.00 -1.84
N GLU A 126 6.27 -1.82 -0.86
CA GLU A 126 7.67 -2.21 -0.59
C GLU A 126 8.11 -3.51 -1.29
N GLY A 127 7.15 -4.36 -1.63
CA GLY A 127 7.36 -5.62 -2.33
C GLY A 127 7.10 -5.54 -3.83
N VAL A 128 7.28 -6.68 -4.50
CA VAL A 128 6.86 -6.87 -5.90
C VAL A 128 5.36 -7.17 -5.92
N MET A 129 4.62 -6.53 -6.82
CA MET A 129 3.17 -6.69 -6.98
C MET A 129 2.78 -8.16 -7.23
N PRO A 130 1.74 -8.70 -6.58
CA PRO A 130 1.26 -10.06 -6.84
C PRO A 130 0.45 -10.19 -8.14
N GLU A 131 -0.20 -9.11 -8.60
CA GLU A 131 -0.95 -9.06 -9.86
C GLU A 131 -0.70 -7.69 -10.48
N GLY A 132 -0.44 -7.67 -11.78
CA GLY A 132 0.05 -6.52 -12.52
C GLY A 132 -0.91 -5.33 -12.56
N ASP A 133 -0.31 -4.20 -12.92
CA ASP A 133 -0.90 -2.96 -13.41
C ASP A 133 -2.28 -3.17 -14.08
N ILE A 134 -3.32 -2.52 -13.54
CA ILE A 134 -4.69 -2.60 -14.07
C ILE A 134 -4.97 -1.38 -14.97
N ASP A 135 -4.06 -0.43 -15.13
CA ASP A 135 -4.36 0.82 -15.80
C ASP A 135 -3.18 1.50 -16.50
N GLY A 136 -3.11 1.26 -17.80
CA GLY A 136 -2.06 1.77 -18.69
C GLY A 136 -1.72 3.27 -18.62
N GLN A 137 -0.51 3.56 -19.09
CA GLN A 137 0.19 4.85 -19.09
C GLN A 137 -0.69 6.09 -19.14
N ILE A 138 -0.48 6.95 -18.15
CA ILE A 138 -1.07 8.29 -18.10
C ILE A 138 0.08 9.28 -18.10
N SER A 139 0.38 9.83 -19.27
CA SER A 139 1.31 10.94 -19.40
C SER A 139 0.58 12.21 -18.95
N GLY A 140 1.06 12.85 -17.88
CA GLY A 140 0.50 14.10 -17.34
C GLY A 140 0.12 14.09 -15.86
N ALA A 141 -0.12 12.92 -15.26
CA ALA A 141 -0.33 12.82 -13.81
C ALA A 141 0.99 13.03 -13.05
N VAL A 142 0.93 13.65 -11.86
CA VAL A 142 2.11 13.97 -11.01
C VAL A 142 2.91 12.71 -10.63
N PHE A 143 2.26 11.54 -10.58
CA PHE A 143 2.88 10.24 -10.39
C PHE A 143 2.47 9.29 -11.52
N SER A 144 3.46 8.56 -12.03
CA SER A 144 3.34 7.79 -13.26
C SER A 144 3.02 6.33 -12.92
N CYS A 145 1.74 5.98 -13.01
CA CYS A 145 1.30 4.57 -13.06
C CYS A 145 1.78 3.84 -14.32
N ALA A 146 2.56 4.49 -15.20
CA ALA A 146 3.14 3.86 -16.37
C ALA A 146 3.99 2.66 -15.98
N ASP A 147 3.65 1.50 -16.55
CA ASP A 147 4.55 0.40 -16.92
C ASP A 147 5.93 0.93 -17.33
N SER A 148 6.83 1.00 -16.34
CA SER A 148 8.22 1.30 -16.61
C SER A 148 8.80 0.15 -17.45
N GLU A 149 9.60 0.49 -18.46
CA GLU A 149 10.29 -0.45 -19.33
C GLU A 149 10.84 -1.65 -18.56
N ALA A 150 10.77 -2.84 -19.17
CA ALA A 150 11.21 -4.12 -18.62
C ALA A 150 12.57 -4.00 -17.88
N GLY A 151 12.53 -3.88 -16.55
CA GLY A 151 13.74 -3.75 -15.72
C GLY A 151 13.67 -2.73 -14.59
N ALA A 152 12.69 -1.82 -14.56
CA ALA A 152 12.49 -0.92 -13.41
C ALA A 152 11.53 -1.54 -12.39
N VAL A 153 11.90 -1.45 -11.10
CA VAL A 153 11.11 -1.99 -9.99
C VAL A 153 9.97 -1.01 -9.71
N GLN A 154 8.78 -1.27 -10.26
CA GLN A 154 7.60 -0.47 -9.95
C GLN A 154 7.12 -0.79 -8.53
N HIS A 155 7.14 0.24 -7.69
CA HIS A 155 6.68 0.20 -6.32
C HIS A 155 5.35 0.96 -6.17
N GLU A 156 4.55 1.11 -7.21
CA GLU A 156 3.31 1.90 -7.17
C GLU A 156 2.09 1.04 -7.49
N TYR A 157 1.15 0.95 -6.55
CA TYR A 157 -0.14 0.32 -6.76
C TYR A 157 -1.15 1.41 -7.15
N CYS A 158 -1.60 1.39 -8.40
CA CYS A 158 -2.53 2.37 -8.95
C CYS A 158 -3.93 1.79 -9.18
N VAL A 159 -4.91 2.69 -9.10
CA VAL A 159 -6.32 2.40 -9.37
C VAL A 159 -6.95 3.58 -10.11
N ARG A 160 -7.84 3.24 -11.05
CA ARG A 160 -8.70 4.16 -11.79
C ARG A 160 -10.16 3.69 -11.81
N PRO A 161 -11.10 4.63 -12.02
CA PRO A 161 -12.48 4.33 -12.38
C PRO A 161 -12.62 3.91 -13.86
#